data_AF-A0A951ARD3-F1
#
_entry.id   AF-A0A951ARD3-F1
#
_cell.length_a   1.000
_cell.length_b   1.000
_cell.length_c   1.000
_cell.angle_alpha   90.00
_cell.angle_beta   90.00
_cell.angle_gamma   90.00
#
_symmetry.space_group_name_H-M   'P 1'
#
loop_
_entity.id
_entity.type
_entity.pdbx_description
1 polymer ?
#
loop_
_entity_poly.entity_id
_entity_poly.type
_entity_poly.pdbx_seq_one_letter_code
_entity_poly.pdbx_strand_id
1 'polypeptide(L)'
;MPGDVSLHFTVGPAQTVQADVDNHRLVVIRDGKVIMDFPANHGLGTDPNRVTRSGTRVVMSKSPLYRMSNPAYGFPITVKSFTPTRRPPACRVR
;
A
#
# COMPACT_ATOMS: atom_id res chain seq x y z
N MET A 1 -28.63 -0.03 -28.63
CA MET A 1 -27.68 -1.17 -28.68
C MET A 1 -26.34 -0.65 -28.19
N PRO A 2 -25.64 -1.30 -27.25
CA PRO A 2 -24.31 -0.82 -26.88
C PRO A 2 -23.40 -0.96 -28.11
N GLY A 3 -22.70 0.11 -28.47
CA GLY A 3 -21.72 0.09 -29.56
C GLY A 3 -20.43 -0.63 -29.16
N ASP A 4 -19.58 -0.92 -30.14
CA ASP A 4 -18.27 -1.54 -29.91
C ASP A 4 -17.36 -0.64 -29.07
N VAL A 5 -16.69 -1.25 -28.08
CA VAL A 5 -15.73 -0.59 -27.18
C VAL A 5 -14.40 -1.34 -27.22
N SER A 6 -13.30 -0.62 -27.50
CA SER A 6 -11.93 -1.14 -27.44
C SER A 6 -11.08 -0.37 -26.43
N LEU A 7 -10.14 -1.05 -25.76
CA LEU A 7 -9.22 -0.48 -24.79
C LEU A 7 -7.78 -0.93 -25.08
N HIS A 8 -6.87 0.03 -25.14
CA HIS A 8 -5.44 -0.21 -25.23
C HIS A 8 -4.75 0.39 -24.00
N PHE A 9 -3.86 -0.39 -23.39
CA PHE A 9 -3.00 0.07 -22.30
C PHE A 9 -1.64 -0.61 -22.38
N THR A 10 -0.66 -0.03 -21.69
CA THR A 10 0.69 -0.57 -21.58
C THR A 10 1.01 -0.94 -20.14
N VAL A 11 1.90 -1.91 -19.96
CA VAL A 11 2.42 -2.30 -18.65
C VAL A 11 3.68 -1.49 -18.36
N GLY A 12 3.71 -0.84 -17.21
CA GLY A 12 4.86 -0.08 -16.75
C GLY A 12 5.99 -0.97 -16.17
N PRO A 13 7.01 -0.35 -15.55
CA PRO A 13 8.10 -1.07 -14.90
C PRO A 13 7.64 -2.01 -13.79
N ALA A 14 8.41 -3.08 -13.56
CA ALA A 14 8.14 -4.03 -12.50
C ALA A 14 8.40 -3.39 -11.12
N GLN A 15 7.33 -3.15 -10.36
CA GLN A 15 7.41 -2.71 -8.98
C GLN A 15 6.52 -3.58 -8.08
N THR A 16 7.12 -4.13 -7.04
CA THR A 16 6.42 -4.92 -6.02
C THR A 16 6.60 -4.27 -4.66
N VAL A 17 5.65 -4.51 -3.76
CA VAL A 17 5.72 -4.08 -2.37
C VAL A 17 5.58 -5.32 -1.50
N GLN A 18 6.58 -5.58 -0.66
CA GLN A 18 6.56 -6.63 0.33
C GLN A 18 6.19 -6.02 1.68
N ALA A 19 5.10 -6.49 2.26
CA ALA A 19 4.64 -6.12 3.59
C ALA A 19 4.92 -7.29 4.53
N ASP A 20 5.96 -7.15 5.35
CA ASP A 20 6.38 -8.16 6.32
C ASP A 20 5.79 -7.82 7.69
N VAL A 21 4.78 -8.59 8.07
CA VAL A 21 4.02 -8.44 9.31
C VAL A 21 4.83 -8.84 10.55
N ASP A 22 5.79 -9.76 10.43
CA ASP A 22 6.59 -10.25 11.55
C ASP A 22 7.73 -9.28 11.86
N ASN A 23 8.33 -8.69 10.83
CA ASN A 23 9.43 -7.73 10.98
C ASN A 23 8.98 -6.26 10.99
N HIS A 24 7.67 -5.99 10.85
CA HIS A 24 7.10 -4.64 10.81
C HIS A 24 7.69 -3.75 9.71
N ARG A 25 7.89 -4.31 8.52
CA ARG A 25 8.52 -3.61 7.38
C ARG A 25 7.61 -3.57 6.16
N LEU A 26 7.71 -2.46 5.43
CA LEU A 26 7.14 -2.31 4.09
C LEU A 26 8.24 -1.91 3.11
N VAL A 27 8.64 -2.86 2.28
CA VAL A 27 9.77 -2.75 1.35
C VAL A 27 9.25 -2.60 -0.07
N VAL A 28 9.74 -1.59 -0.79
CA VAL A 28 9.41 -1.35 -2.19
C VAL A 28 10.58 -1.80 -3.05
N ILE A 29 10.31 -2.75 -3.92
CA ILE A 29 11.28 -3.37 -4.82
C ILE A 29 10.93 -2.94 -6.24
N ARG A 30 11.91 -2.42 -6.97
CA ARG A 30 11.79 -2.09 -8.39
C ARG A 30 13.00 -2.66 -9.12
N ASP A 31 12.75 -3.38 -10.21
CA ASP A 31 13.79 -4.04 -11.00
C ASP A 31 14.74 -4.92 -10.14
N GLY A 32 14.17 -5.63 -9.18
CA GLY A 32 14.91 -6.50 -8.25
C GLY A 32 15.70 -5.78 -7.15
N LYS A 33 15.68 -4.44 -7.09
CA LYS A 33 16.39 -3.65 -6.10
C LYS A 33 15.43 -3.02 -5.09
N VAL A 34 15.82 -3.03 -3.82
CA VAL A 34 15.13 -2.27 -2.78
C VAL A 34 15.37 -0.78 -3.02
N ILE A 35 14.30 -0.02 -3.26
CA ILE A 35 14.37 1.43 -3.47
C ILE A 35 13.82 2.22 -2.28
N MET A 36 12.93 1.61 -1.49
CA MET A 36 12.38 2.18 -0.26
C MET A 36 12.10 1.06 0.75
N ASP A 37 12.16 1.42 2.02
CA ASP A 37 12.01 0.53 3.17
C ASP A 37 11.49 1.35 4.36
N PHE A 38 10.27 1.05 4.79
CA PHE A 38 9.56 1.80 5.81
C PHE A 38 9.25 0.93 7.02
N PRO A 39 9.38 1.45 8.26
CA PRO A 39 8.72 0.84 9.40
C PRO A 39 7.20 0.93 9.20
N ALA A 40 6.49 -0.16 9.47
CA ALA A 40 5.05 -0.25 9.24
C ALA A 40 4.33 -0.96 10.39
N ASN A 41 3.20 -0.39 10.79
CA ASN A 41 2.24 -1.07 11.66
C ASN A 41 1.15 -1.70 10.79
N HIS A 42 0.89 -2.98 11.04
CA HIS A 42 -0.11 -3.75 10.33
C HIS A 42 -1.38 -3.92 11.16
N GLY A 43 -2.37 -4.56 10.56
CA GLY A 43 -3.60 -4.94 11.24
C GLY A 43 -3.37 -5.74 12.53
N LEU A 44 -4.27 -5.61 13.49
CA LEU A 44 -4.18 -6.32 14.78
C LEU A 44 -4.44 -7.81 14.57
N GLY A 45 -3.41 -8.64 14.79
CA GLY A 45 -3.47 -10.09 14.55
C GLY A 45 -4.45 -10.87 15.43
N THR A 46 -4.80 -10.35 16.61
CA THR A 46 -5.71 -11.00 17.56
C THR A 46 -7.19 -10.82 17.24
N ASP A 47 -7.54 -9.87 16.36
CA ASP A 47 -8.91 -9.65 15.88
C ASP A 47 -8.99 -10.02 14.38
N PRO A 48 -9.73 -11.08 14.01
CA PRO A 48 -9.80 -11.55 12.62
C PRO A 48 -10.39 -10.50 11.67
N ASN A 49 -11.13 -9.52 12.18
CA ASN A 49 -11.67 -8.43 11.38
C ASN A 49 -10.70 -7.24 11.24
N ARG A 50 -9.60 -7.24 12.00
CA ARG A 50 -8.55 -6.21 11.92
C ARG A 50 -7.24 -6.76 11.36
N VAL A 51 -7.21 -8.00 10.90
CA VAL A 51 -6.04 -8.61 10.23
C VAL A 51 -5.83 -8.02 8.83
N THR A 52 -4.58 -7.66 8.54
CA THR A 52 -4.13 -7.46 7.16
C THR A 52 -3.91 -8.82 6.52
N ARG A 53 -4.91 -9.32 5.79
CA ARG A 53 -4.87 -10.67 5.19
C ARG A 53 -3.63 -10.86 4.30
N SER A 54 -3.04 -12.06 4.33
CA SER A 54 -1.94 -12.46 3.45
C SER A 54 -2.40 -12.60 1.98
N GLY A 55 -1.45 -12.51 1.06
CA GLY A 55 -1.69 -12.68 -0.38
C GLY A 55 -1.39 -11.44 -1.22
N THR A 56 -1.35 -11.60 -2.53
CA THR A 56 -1.03 -10.54 -3.49
C THR A 56 -2.20 -9.56 -3.63
N ARG A 57 -1.93 -8.27 -3.48
CA ARG A 57 -2.91 -7.19 -3.71
C ARG A 57 -2.48 -6.32 -4.89
N VAL A 58 -3.46 -5.83 -5.64
CA VAL A 58 -3.24 -4.89 -6.76
C VAL A 58 -3.67 -3.49 -6.34
N VAL A 59 -2.82 -2.49 -6.61
CA VAL A 59 -3.14 -1.09 -6.33
C VAL A 59 -4.05 -0.56 -7.43
N MET A 60 -5.21 -0.01 -7.05
CA MET A 60 -6.20 0.50 -8.01
C MET A 60 -6.26 2.02 -8.04
N SER A 61 -6.33 2.67 -6.89
CA SER A 61 -6.41 4.14 -6.78
C SER A 61 -5.56 4.67 -5.63
N LYS A 62 -5.16 5.93 -5.75
CA LYS A 62 -4.42 6.66 -4.72
C LYS A 62 -4.95 8.08 -4.62
N SER A 63 -5.13 8.55 -3.39
CA SER A 63 -5.53 9.93 -3.11
C SER A 63 -4.57 10.54 -2.11
N PRO A 64 -4.14 11.81 -2.29
CA PRO A 64 -3.27 12.48 -1.32
C PRO A 64 -3.98 12.71 0.02
N LEU A 65 -5.30 12.88 -0.02
CA LEU A 65 -6.16 13.02 1.13
C LEU A 65 -7.47 12.28 0.87
N TYR A 66 -7.90 11.45 1.81
CA TYR A 66 -9.15 10.70 1.69
C TYR A 66 -9.86 10.59 3.04
N ARG A 67 -11.18 10.75 3.02
CA ARG A 67 -12.05 10.61 4.19
C ARG A 67 -12.51 9.16 4.29
N MET A 68 -12.01 8.42 5.28
CA MET A 68 -12.45 7.06 5.56
C MET A 68 -13.38 7.04 6.76
N SER A 69 -14.52 6.39 6.62
CA SER A 69 -15.47 6.12 7.70
C SER A 69 -15.54 4.61 7.92
N ASN A 70 -15.53 4.17 9.18
CA ASN A 70 -15.82 2.79 9.53
C ASN A 70 -16.70 2.76 10.79
N PRO A 71 -18.02 2.94 10.63
CA PRO A 71 -18.95 3.02 11.76
C PRO A 71 -18.93 1.77 12.65
N ALA A 72 -18.70 0.58 12.07
CA ALA A 72 -18.67 -0.69 12.78
C ALA A 72 -17.54 -0.79 13.83
N TYR A 73 -16.52 0.04 13.72
CA TYR A 73 -15.37 0.08 14.64
C TYR A 73 -15.24 1.42 15.37
N GLY A 74 -16.30 2.23 15.36
CA GLY A 74 -16.33 3.51 16.08
C GLY A 74 -15.38 4.55 15.51
N PHE A 75 -14.96 4.43 14.25
CA PHE A 75 -14.16 5.45 13.56
C PHE A 75 -15.11 6.41 12.83
N PRO A 76 -15.40 7.62 13.38
CA PRO A 76 -16.05 8.66 12.61
C PRO A 76 -15.16 9.06 11.43
N ILE A 77 -15.71 9.85 10.49
CA ILE A 77 -15.00 10.23 9.27
C ILE A 77 -13.61 10.80 9.63
N THR A 78 -12.58 10.02 9.34
CA THR A 78 -11.20 10.34 9.63
C THR A 78 -10.51 10.73 8.34
N VAL A 79 -9.74 11.80 8.38
CA VAL A 79 -8.92 12.24 7.26
C VAL A 79 -7.62 11.43 7.28
N LYS A 80 -7.38 10.62 6.25
CA LYS A 80 -6.06 10.03 6.00
C LYS A 80 -5.33 10.85 4.95
N SER A 81 -4.12 11.29 5.28
CA SER A 81 -3.20 11.94 4.34
C SER A 81 -2.07 11.01 3.96
N PHE A 82 -1.66 11.07 2.69
CA PHE A 82 -0.42 10.48 2.21
C PHE A 82 0.58 11.60 1.97
N THR A 83 1.53 11.77 2.89
CA THR A 83 2.65 12.69 2.70
C THR A 83 3.84 11.92 2.14
N PRO A 84 4.28 12.18 0.90
CA PRO A 84 5.48 11.54 0.37
C PRO A 84 6.68 11.97 1.21
N THR A 85 7.32 11.05 1.93
CA THR A 85 8.59 11.33 2.58
C THR A 85 9.67 11.48 1.51
N ARG A 86 10.26 12.68 1.40
CA ARG A 86 11.35 12.98 0.45
C ARG A 86 12.67 12.24 0.74
N ARG A 87 12.77 11.51 1.85
CA ARG A 87 13.98 10.79 2.25
C ARG A 87 13.80 9.31 1.95
N PRO A 88 14.55 8.72 1.00
CA PRO A 88 14.73 7.28 1.01
C PRO A 88 15.35 6.88 2.36
N PRO A 89 15.01 5.72 2.94
CA PRO A 89 15.85 5.17 3.99
C PRO A 89 17.26 5.04 3.42
N ALA A 90 18.21 5.72 4.04
CA ALA A 90 19.60 5.59 3.64
C ALA A 90 20.00 4.13 3.82
N CYS A 91 20.19 3.40 2.72
CA CYS A 91 20.97 2.18 2.74
C CYS A 91 22.40 2.59 3.08
N ARG A 92 22.70 2.67 4.38
CA ARG A 92 24.06 2.88 4.85
C ARG A 92 24.73 1.52 4.88
N VAL A 93 25.24 1.09 3.74
CA VAL A 93 26.22 0.01 3.67
C VAL A 93 27.43 0.48 4.49
N ARG A 94 27.76 -0.24 5.55
CA ARG A 94 29.10 -0.21 6.15
C ARG A 94 29.99 -1.14 5.35
#